data_AF-A0A031LL27-F1
#
_entry.id   AF-A0A031LL27-F1
#
_cell.length_a   1.000
_cell.length_b   1.000
_cell.length_c   1.000
_cell.angle_alpha   90.00
_cell.angle_beta   90.00
_cell.angle_gamma   90.00
#
_symmetry.space_group_name_H-M   'P 1'
#
loop_
_entity.id
_entity.type
_entity.pdbx_description
1 polymer ?
#
loop_
_entity_poly.entity_id
_entity_poly.type
_entity_poly.pdbx_seq_one_letter_code
_entity_poly.pdbx_strand_id
1 'polypeptide(L)'
;MLYEIAFFIHIIGLIGWGGITTGAYYLLTLTRPKDLTFLSAYRKLVYLEIFSLISMTISGLYMWKVIGCPSWTYYAFFVSPILGAGEYIHWRLTYVEEIESFFSKMRYLSIFYTIIAFFLIYDMVFKPTI
;
A
#
# COMPACT_ATOMS: atom_id res chain seq x y z
N MET A 1 14.81 -21.62 5.22
CA MET A 1 13.66 -21.87 4.31
C MET A 1 12.42 -21.02 4.64
N LEU A 2 11.90 -20.99 5.88
CA LEU A 2 10.69 -20.21 6.20
C LEU A 2 10.91 -18.69 6.11
N TYR A 3 12.09 -18.20 6.46
CA TYR A 3 12.44 -16.78 6.33
C TYR A 3 12.42 -16.32 4.87
N GLU A 4 12.93 -17.14 3.97
CA GLU A 4 13.03 -16.89 2.53
C GLU A 4 11.64 -16.91 1.88
N ILE A 5 10.76 -17.81 2.33
CA ILE A 5 9.35 -17.80 1.94
C ILE A 5 8.66 -16.52 2.43
N ALA A 6 8.87 -16.13 3.69
CA ALA A 6 8.31 -14.89 4.22
C ALA A 6 8.83 -13.66 3.46
N PHE A 7 10.13 -13.63 3.15
CA PHE A 7 10.73 -12.57 2.35
C PHE A 7 10.11 -12.49 0.95
N PHE A 8 9.93 -13.63 0.29
CA PHE A 8 9.26 -13.69 -1.00
C PHE A 8 7.82 -13.17 -0.94
N ILE A 9 7.04 -13.59 0.06
CA ILE A 9 5.68 -13.09 0.31
C ILE A 9 5.70 -11.58 0.56
N HIS A 10 6.68 -11.08 1.33
CA HIS A 10 6.81 -9.66 1.65
C HIS A 10 7.06 -8.82 0.40
N ILE A 11 7.99 -9.25 -0.45
CA ILE A 11 8.32 -8.55 -1.71
C ILE A 11 7.16 -8.60 -2.70
N ILE A 12 6.48 -9.75 -2.84
CA ILE A 12 5.27 -9.84 -3.68
C ILE A 12 4.17 -8.95 -3.12
N GLY A 13 3.97 -8.93 -1.80
CA GLY A 13 3.02 -8.04 -1.15
C GLY A 13 3.31 -6.58 -1.46
N LEU A 14 4.58 -6.16 -1.41
CA LEU A 14 4.99 -4.80 -1.79
C LEU A 14 4.66 -4.50 -3.26
N ILE A 15 4.95 -5.42 -4.18
CA ILE A 15 4.66 -5.24 -5.62
C ILE A 15 3.15 -5.19 -5.87
N GLY A 16 2.39 -6.08 -5.23
CA GLY A 16 0.93 -6.15 -5.35
C GLY A 16 0.24 -4.91 -4.79
N TRP A 17 0.73 -4.40 -3.67
CA TRP A 17 0.24 -3.18 -3.04
C TRP A 17 0.61 -1.93 -3.83
N GLY A 18 1.90 -1.73 -4.15
CA GLY A 18 2.36 -0.47 -4.77
C GLY A 18 2.18 -0.41 -6.30
N GLY A 19 2.22 -1.54 -7.01
CA GLY A 19 2.33 -1.56 -8.46
C GLY A 19 0.99 -1.53 -9.20
N ILE A 20 0.10 -2.48 -8.90
CA ILE A 20 -1.09 -2.78 -9.72
C ILE A 20 -2.09 -1.61 -9.72
N THR A 21 -2.31 -1.03 -8.56
CA THR A 21 -3.32 -0.01 -8.29
C THR A 21 -2.85 1.40 -8.60
N THR A 22 -1.55 1.66 -8.45
CA THR A 22 -0.90 2.85 -9.01
C THR A 22 -1.08 2.88 -10.53
N GLY A 23 -0.78 1.78 -11.23
CA GLY A 23 -0.99 1.67 -12.67
C GLY A 23 -2.45 1.86 -13.07
N ALA A 24 -3.38 1.21 -12.36
CA ALA A 24 -4.81 1.36 -12.60
C ALA A 24 -5.31 2.79 -12.34
N TYR A 25 -4.82 3.46 -11.30
CA TYR A 25 -5.17 4.84 -10.99
C TYR A 25 -4.70 5.81 -12.09
N TYR A 26 -3.47 5.65 -12.59
CA TYR A 26 -2.98 6.44 -13.73
C TYR A 26 -3.80 6.18 -14.99
N LEU A 27 -4.16 4.93 -15.27
CA LEU A 27 -5.03 4.60 -16.40
C LEU A 27 -6.38 5.31 -16.29
N LEU A 28 -7.02 5.29 -15.12
CA LEU A 28 -8.27 6.02 -14.87
C LEU A 28 -8.09 7.53 -15.04
N THR A 29 -7.00 8.09 -14.53
CA THR A 29 -6.70 9.52 -14.62
C THR A 29 -6.48 9.99 -16.06
N LEU A 30 -5.84 9.14 -16.89
CA LEU A 30 -5.59 9.41 -18.30
C LEU A 30 -6.85 9.25 -19.16
N THR A 31 -7.64 8.21 -18.90
CA THR A 31 -8.83 7.90 -19.70
C THR A 31 -10.06 8.69 -19.30
N ARG A 32 -10.11 9.22 -18.06
CA ARG A 32 -11.23 9.99 -17.48
C ARG A 32 -12.60 9.40 -17.83
N PRO A 33 -12.85 8.12 -17.51
CA PRO A 33 -14.16 7.54 -17.75
C PRO A 33 -15.20 8.31 -16.96
N LYS A 34 -16.40 8.48 -17.54
CA LYS A 34 -17.53 9.12 -16.86
C LYS A 34 -18.45 8.12 -16.16
N ASP A 35 -18.26 6.83 -16.45
CA ASP A 35 -19.08 5.75 -15.92
C ASP A 35 -18.52 5.25 -14.57
N LEU A 36 -19.40 5.11 -13.58
CA LEU A 36 -19.09 4.59 -12.26
C LEU A 36 -18.82 3.07 -12.27
N THR A 37 -19.20 2.34 -13.32
CA THR A 37 -18.92 0.90 -13.43
C THR A 37 -17.43 0.58 -13.31
N PHE A 38 -16.55 1.49 -13.73
CA PHE A 38 -15.11 1.38 -13.56
C PHE A 38 -14.69 1.32 -12.09
N LEU A 39 -15.38 2.01 -11.17
CA LEU A 39 -15.09 1.96 -9.74
C LEU A 39 -15.37 0.58 -9.15
N SER A 40 -16.36 -0.15 -9.67
CA SER A 40 -16.62 -1.53 -9.27
C SER A 40 -15.49 -2.48 -9.65
N ALA A 41 -14.93 -2.32 -10.86
CA ALA A 41 -13.76 -3.08 -11.29
C ALA A 41 -12.50 -2.68 -10.50
N TYR A 42 -12.28 -1.38 -10.33
CA TYR A 42 -11.15 -0.83 -9.58
C TYR A 42 -11.15 -1.30 -8.12
N ARG A 43 -12.32 -1.40 -7.48
CA ARG A 43 -12.46 -1.92 -6.11
C ARG A 43 -11.91 -3.34 -5.94
N LYS A 44 -12.00 -4.19 -6.98
CA LYS A 44 -11.41 -5.53 -6.92
C LYS A 44 -9.88 -5.47 -6.81
N LEU A 45 -9.26 -4.45 -7.41
CA LEU A 45 -7.82 -4.19 -7.26
C LEU A 45 -7.51 -3.66 -5.86
N VAL A 46 -8.37 -2.81 -5.29
CA VAL A 46 -8.20 -2.36 -3.89
C VAL A 46 -8.29 -3.52 -2.89
N TYR A 47 -9.12 -4.53 -3.14
CA TYR A 47 -9.10 -5.75 -2.32
C TYR A 47 -7.77 -6.50 -2.40
N LEU A 48 -7.15 -6.52 -3.58
CA LEU A 48 -5.84 -7.12 -3.76
C LEU A 48 -4.75 -6.30 -3.04
N GLU A 49 -4.82 -4.97 -3.06
CA GLU A 49 -3.96 -4.08 -2.26
C GLU A 49 -4.06 -4.41 -0.77
N ILE A 50 -5.27 -4.47 -0.22
CA ILE A 50 -5.51 -4.76 1.20
C ILE A 50 -4.91 -6.13 1.54
N PHE A 51 -5.17 -7.16 0.73
CA PHE A 51 -4.60 -8.49 0.94
C PHE A 51 -3.07 -8.49 0.87
N SER A 52 -2.51 -7.72 -0.06
CA SER A 52 -1.08 -7.57 -0.24
C SER A 52 -0.43 -6.86 0.96
N LEU A 53 -1.06 -5.80 1.47
CA LEU A 53 -0.62 -5.07 2.66
C LEU A 53 -0.68 -5.96 3.92
N ILE A 54 -1.73 -6.75 4.08
CA ILE A 54 -1.85 -7.71 5.19
C ILE A 54 -0.74 -8.76 5.10
N SER A 55 -0.54 -9.35 3.92
CA SER A 55 0.49 -10.36 3.68
C SER A 55 1.90 -9.80 3.91
N MET A 56 2.16 -8.57 3.44
CA MET A 56 3.41 -7.84 3.68
C MET A 56 3.61 -7.57 5.18
N THR A 57 2.57 -7.17 5.90
CA THR A 57 2.65 -6.89 7.35
C THR A 57 2.95 -8.15 8.15
N ILE A 58 2.24 -9.25 7.89
CA ILE A 58 2.42 -10.52 8.61
C ILE A 58 3.82 -11.11 8.34
N SER A 59 4.24 -11.14 7.08
CA SER A 59 5.58 -11.61 6.71
C SER A 59 6.68 -10.72 7.28
N GLY A 60 6.49 -9.39 7.29
CA GLY A 60 7.41 -8.42 7.89
C GLY A 60 7.55 -8.61 9.40
N LEU A 61 6.43 -8.77 10.12
CA LEU A 61 6.40 -9.09 11.55
C LEU A 61 7.17 -10.38 11.86
N TYR A 62 6.95 -11.42 11.05
CA TYR A 62 7.65 -12.69 11.20
C TYR A 62 9.17 -12.52 11.00
N MET A 63 9.60 -11.90 9.90
CA MET A 63 11.02 -11.67 9.62
C MET A 63 11.68 -10.83 10.70
N TRP A 64 11.05 -9.75 11.14
CA TRP A 64 11.53 -8.88 12.21
C TRP A 64 11.77 -9.64 13.51
N LYS A 65 10.82 -10.52 13.90
CA LYS A 65 10.97 -11.38 15.07
C LYS A 65 12.13 -12.37 14.92
N VAL A 66 12.30 -12.97 13.73
CA VAL A 66 13.38 -13.93 13.46
C VAL A 66 14.77 -13.30 13.58
N ILE A 67 14.92 -12.03 13.17
CA ILE A 67 16.20 -11.32 13.22
C ILE A 67 16.45 -10.59 14.56
N GLY A 68 15.66 -10.89 15.60
CA GLY A 68 15.88 -10.36 16.95
C GLY A 68 15.31 -8.95 17.19
N CYS A 69 14.29 -8.56 16.44
CA CYS A 69 13.57 -7.30 16.59
C CYS A 69 14.48 -6.04 16.59
N PRO A 70 15.29 -5.80 15.55
CA PRO A 70 16.13 -4.62 15.49
C PRO A 70 15.33 -3.32 15.63
N SER A 71 15.89 -2.34 16.33
CA SER A 71 15.23 -1.06 16.65
C SER A 71 14.97 -0.19 15.42
N TRP A 72 15.82 -0.27 14.40
CA TRP A 72 15.71 0.55 13.19
C TRP A 72 14.43 0.28 12.39
N THR A 73 13.83 -0.91 12.48
CA THR A 73 12.57 -1.23 11.78
C THR A 73 11.32 -0.75 12.52
N TYR A 74 11.43 -0.18 13.72
CA TYR A 74 10.27 0.18 14.55
C TYR A 74 9.41 1.23 13.84
N TYR A 75 10.04 2.16 13.12
CA TYR A 75 9.36 3.17 12.33
C TYR A 75 8.45 2.54 11.26
N ALA A 76 8.95 1.54 10.52
CA ALA A 76 8.14 0.80 9.56
C ALA A 76 6.92 0.11 10.22
N PHE A 77 7.06 -0.40 11.44
CA PHE A 77 5.93 -0.98 12.19
C PHE A 77 4.88 0.05 12.59
N PHE A 78 5.30 1.23 13.06
CA PHE A 78 4.37 2.31 13.41
C PHE A 78 3.62 2.85 12.20
N VAL A 79 4.22 2.79 11.01
CA VAL A 79 3.60 3.21 9.75
C VAL A 79 2.57 2.20 9.23
N SER A 80 2.70 0.91 9.54
CA SER A 80 1.75 -0.12 9.09
C SER A 80 0.26 0.18 9.40
N PRO A 81 -0.14 0.55 10.63
CA PRO A 81 -1.54 0.91 10.90
C PRO A 81 -1.98 2.20 10.19
N ILE A 82 -1.05 3.14 9.95
CA ILE A 82 -1.32 4.37 9.20
C ILE A 82 -1.61 4.02 7.72
N LEU A 83 -0.84 3.12 7.13
CA LEU A 83 -1.11 2.57 5.81
C LEU A 83 -2.45 1.84 5.75
N GLY A 84 -2.76 1.02 6.77
CA GLY A 84 -4.06 0.34 6.86
C GLY A 84 -5.24 1.31 6.90
N ALA A 85 -5.11 2.45 7.59
CA ALA A 85 -6.11 3.50 7.56
C ALA A 85 -6.21 4.17 6.17
N GLY A 86 -5.06 4.38 5.50
CA GLY A 86 -5.00 4.82 4.11
C GLY A 86 -5.78 3.90 3.16
N GLU A 87 -5.54 2.60 3.24
CA GLU A 87 -6.23 1.58 2.45
C GLU A 87 -7.73 1.54 2.73
N TYR A 88 -8.12 1.70 4.00
CA TYR A 88 -9.53 1.79 4.34
C TYR A 88 -10.19 3.00 3.67
N ILE A 89 -9.53 4.16 3.70
CA ILE A 89 -10.01 5.37 3.03
C ILE A 89 -10.08 5.11 1.51
N HIS A 90 -9.03 4.55 0.92
CA HIS A 90 -8.97 4.19 -0.50
C HIS A 90 -10.17 3.33 -0.92
N TRP A 91 -10.43 2.27 -0.16
CA TRP A 91 -11.57 1.39 -0.39
C TRP A 91 -12.89 2.16 -0.32
N ARG A 92 -13.08 3.02 0.68
CA ARG A 92 -14.27 3.88 0.79
C ARG A 92 -14.44 4.83 -0.38
N LEU A 93 -13.35 5.34 -0.96
CA LEU A 93 -13.41 6.21 -2.14
C LEU A 93 -13.97 5.48 -3.37
N THR A 94 -13.89 4.14 -3.43
CA THR A 94 -14.49 3.37 -4.53
C THR A 94 -16.03 3.29 -4.48
N TYR A 95 -16.67 3.84 -3.44
CA TYR A 95 -18.13 3.85 -3.25
C TYR A 95 -18.75 5.24 -3.40
N VAL A 96 -18.01 6.22 -3.94
CA VAL A 96 -18.57 7.54 -4.20
C VAL A 96 -19.63 7.48 -5.30
N GLU A 97 -20.58 8.41 -5.25
CA GLU A 97 -21.65 8.56 -6.25
C GLU A 97 -21.19 9.39 -7.47
N GLU A 98 -20.06 10.09 -7.36
CA GLU A 98 -19.51 10.94 -8.41
C GLU A 98 -18.04 10.61 -8.66
N ILE A 99 -17.69 10.34 -9.92
CA ILE A 99 -16.32 9.94 -10.30
C ILE A 99 -15.30 11.08 -10.09
N GLU A 100 -15.72 12.33 -10.23
CA GLU A 100 -14.88 13.49 -9.93
C GLU A 100 -14.52 13.57 -8.43
N SER A 101 -15.43 13.12 -7.56
CA SER A 101 -15.16 13.00 -6.12
C SER A 101 -14.05 11.98 -5.85
N PHE A 102 -14.06 10.86 -6.59
CA PHE A 102 -13.00 9.86 -6.53
C PHE A 102 -11.65 10.48 -6.96
N PHE A 103 -11.57 11.11 -8.14
CA PHE A 103 -10.32 11.71 -8.61
C PHE A 103 -9.76 12.78 -7.67
N SER A 104 -10.62 13.68 -7.19
CA SER A 104 -10.22 14.75 -6.27
C SER A 104 -9.64 14.19 -4.96
N LYS A 105 -10.31 13.22 -4.35
CA LYS A 105 -9.89 12.62 -3.08
C LYS A 105 -8.69 11.69 -3.24
N MET A 106 -8.64 10.92 -4.33
CA MET A 106 -7.52 10.06 -4.65
C MET A 106 -6.23 10.85 -4.84
N ARG A 107 -6.28 12.08 -5.38
CA ARG A 107 -5.10 12.94 -5.47
C ARG A 107 -4.42 13.15 -4.12
N TYR A 108 -5.20 13.46 -3.07
CA TYR A 108 -4.65 13.64 -1.73
C TYR A 108 -4.12 12.33 -1.15
N LEU A 109 -4.82 11.23 -1.40
CA LEU A 109 -4.41 9.91 -0.94
C LEU A 109 -3.11 9.44 -1.64
N SER A 110 -2.95 9.70 -2.93
CA SER A 110 -1.72 9.42 -3.68
C SER A 110 -0.54 10.24 -3.14
N ILE A 111 -0.75 11.51 -2.78
CA ILE A 111 0.30 12.33 -2.14
C ILE A 111 0.69 11.73 -0.79
N PHE A 112 -0.30 11.34 0.02
CA PHE A 112 -0.06 10.66 1.29
C PHE A 112 0.78 9.38 1.09
N TYR A 113 0.41 8.50 0.17
CA TYR A 113 1.18 7.29 -0.12
C TYR A 113 2.59 7.59 -0.63
N THR A 114 2.75 8.63 -1.44
CA THR A 114 4.07 9.06 -1.93
C THR A 114 4.98 9.49 -0.79
N ILE A 115 4.48 10.27 0.17
CA ILE A 115 5.23 10.70 1.35
C ILE A 115 5.64 9.50 2.19
N ILE A 116 4.71 8.56 2.44
CA ILE A 116 4.99 7.34 3.20
C ILE A 116 6.01 6.46 2.47
N ALA A 117 5.91 6.31 1.15
CA ALA A 117 6.86 5.55 0.36
C ALA A 117 8.28 6.13 0.47
N PHE A 118 8.43 7.46 0.33
CA PHE A 118 9.74 8.10 0.52
C PHE A 118 10.28 7.89 1.93
N PHE A 119 9.44 7.99 2.95
CA PHE A 119 9.83 7.73 4.34
C PHE A 119 10.33 6.29 4.54
N LEU A 120 9.58 5.30 4.03
CA LEU A 120 9.96 3.88 4.15
C LEU A 120 11.22 3.55 3.35
N ILE A 121 11.38 4.11 2.14
CA ILE A 121 12.62 3.96 1.35
C ILE A 121 13.80 4.57 2.11
N TYR A 122 13.62 5.76 2.69
CA TYR A 122 14.65 6.41 3.49
C TYR A 122 15.06 5.52 4.69
N ASP A 123 14.09 4.99 5.44
CA ASP A 123 14.32 4.07 6.56
C ASP A 123 15.07 2.80 6.13
N MET A 124 14.72 2.24 4.97
CA MET A 124 15.37 1.04 4.42
C MET A 124 16.80 1.29 3.92
N VAL A 125 17.09 2.46 3.35
CA VAL A 125 18.40 2.80 2.75
C VAL A 125 19.37 3.31 3.81
N PHE A 126 18.92 4.26 4.62
CA PHE A 126 19.74 4.93 5.63
C PHE A 126 19.58 4.28 7.00
N LYS A 127 19.37 2.95 7.03
CA LYS A 127 19.18 2.13 8.23
C LYS A 127 20.00 2.72 9.37
N PRO A 128 19.38 3.26 10.44
CA PRO A 128 20.15 3.83 11.51
C PRO A 128 21.06 2.74 12.09
N THR A 129 22.37 2.88 11.85
CA THR A 129 23.41 2.10 12.50
C THR A 129 23.44 2.54 13.95
N ILE A 130 22.69 1.85 14.80
CA ILE A 130 22.88 1.86 16.26
C ILE A 130 23.64 0.60 16.62
#